data_AF-A0AAX2FMG0-F1
#
_entry.id   AF-A0AAX2FMG0-F1
#
_cell.length_a   1.000
_cell.length_b   1.000
_cell.length_c   1.000
_cell.angle_alpha   90.00
_cell.angle_beta   90.00
_cell.angle_gamma   90.00
#
_symmetry.space_group_name_H-M   'P 1'
#
loop_
_entity.id
_entity.type
_entity.pdbx_description
1 polymer ?
#
loop_
_entity_poly.entity_id
_entity_poly.type
_entity_poly.pdbx_seq_one_letter_code
_entity_poly.pdbx_strand_id
1 'polypeptide(L)'
;MFKKGILSFLLFILVISSFNGIASAETSVQENITKKFYAYDEPSFTSPKSNWGNQFNPQVVTVKEKRSNGWWKIATSQGDKWISLNGEVKAMSKAFYVYNEPSFSSAKANLGVQLNPQNVNVRDGNTDGWLKIATWEGDKWINPNMEEIQVKEKFYVYNEPSFIAQKGNNGNQYNPQFVVVKEQRSDGWWRISTAEGDKWVAPNGIKMSVYTKFTTFDEPYLEAKKSGTFDPQNLIAYDGKKTEQGDFYLVGTYLGQKWMSLNGEKEFNEKREPLRQALGYNENDIGPDKTPQQRIVETRAALKAQGLDDTYEPVRIPTEEEKAEFLRKEAEKQQNPKQGVARAGTVTSSWNIPDDWVQKGDIVITPDSNYGVTGHSGIIGKDFTETQGFSGTNKGEYLLVHAPGTSASPAIKIMPLSKWEFIHKGNQEYSNFVYLRYKKDKGAAFRAADYAYNHFYQNGSKYRYDIFGTSAKSNDYKTYCSKLVYLSFRDGAGVDLFPVSNFYIVHPYDFLRPMPIALGLRPYFYGKGGMWWSFS
;
A
#
# COMPACT_ATOMS: atom_id res chain seq x y z
N MET A 1 -6.17 52.76 -32.61
CA MET A 1 -6.15 52.58 -34.09
C MET A 1 -6.05 51.09 -34.37
N PHE A 2 -7.03 50.54 -35.11
CA PHE A 2 -7.11 49.27 -35.86
C PHE A 2 -6.38 48.02 -35.32
N LYS A 3 -7.07 46.99 -34.78
CA LYS A 3 -7.88 45.91 -35.43
C LYS A 3 -7.17 45.10 -36.55
N LYS A 4 -7.05 43.78 -36.28
CA LYS A 4 -7.06 42.60 -37.18
C LYS A 4 -5.83 42.41 -38.09
N GLY A 5 -5.30 41.21 -38.30
CA GLY A 5 -5.76 39.89 -37.87
C GLY A 5 -4.84 38.75 -38.36
N ILE A 6 -5.02 37.62 -37.69
CA ILE A 6 -4.89 36.22 -38.12
C ILE A 6 -4.69 36.05 -39.64
N LEU A 7 -3.50 35.63 -40.08
CA LEU A 7 -3.27 34.67 -41.17
C LEU A 7 -1.74 34.43 -41.31
N SER A 8 -1.18 33.57 -40.47
CA SER A 8 0.18 33.06 -40.68
C SER A 8 0.19 31.56 -40.37
N PHE A 9 -0.60 30.82 -41.15
CA PHE A 9 -0.59 29.36 -41.14
C PHE A 9 -1.25 28.79 -42.40
N LEU A 10 -0.92 29.31 -43.59
CA LEU A 10 -1.35 28.73 -44.87
C LEU A 10 -0.69 29.48 -46.05
N LEU A 11 0.64 29.48 -46.13
CA LEU A 11 1.36 29.72 -47.40
C LEU A 11 2.87 29.40 -47.24
N PHE A 12 3.20 28.13 -46.98
CA PHE A 12 4.58 27.64 -47.09
C PHE A 12 4.64 26.17 -47.49
N ILE A 13 3.83 25.77 -48.49
CA ILE A 13 4.02 24.51 -49.23
C ILE A 13 3.65 24.78 -50.69
N LEU A 14 4.57 25.41 -51.44
CA LEU A 14 4.61 25.31 -52.90
C LEU A 14 5.99 25.78 -53.37
N VAL A 15 6.59 25.00 -54.27
CA VAL A 15 7.95 25.13 -54.83
C VAL A 15 9.02 24.63 -53.85
N ILE A 16 9.45 23.37 -53.89
CA ILE A 16 10.25 22.75 -54.95
C ILE A 16 9.75 21.31 -55.18
N SER A 17 8.87 21.11 -56.16
CA SER A 17 8.73 19.84 -56.86
C SER A 17 9.56 19.94 -58.13
N SER A 18 10.89 19.87 -57.98
CA SER A 18 11.78 19.60 -59.09
C SER A 18 11.62 18.13 -59.48
N PHE A 19 11.07 17.95 -60.67
CA PHE A 19 11.06 16.73 -61.45
C PHE A 19 12.40 15.97 -61.31
N ASN A 20 12.36 14.81 -60.65
CA ASN A 20 13.21 13.67 -61.03
C ASN A 20 12.27 12.56 -61.49
N GLY A 21 11.57 12.84 -62.60
CA GLY A 21 11.03 11.78 -63.44
C GLY A 21 12.19 11.12 -64.18
N ILE A 22 12.95 10.28 -63.48
CA ILE A 22 13.68 9.20 -64.16
C ILE A 22 12.59 8.17 -64.47
N ALA A 23 11.94 8.33 -65.62
CA ALA A 23 11.34 7.19 -66.30
C ALA A 23 12.52 6.29 -66.69
N SER A 24 12.96 5.45 -65.75
CA SER A 24 13.76 4.28 -66.09
C SER A 24 12.84 3.45 -66.98
N ALA A 25 13.18 3.33 -68.25
CA ALA A 25 12.61 2.27 -69.07
C ALA A 25 12.80 0.97 -68.27
N GLU A 26 11.71 0.35 -67.81
CA GLU A 26 11.77 -0.99 -67.25
C GLU A 26 12.27 -1.91 -68.36
N THR A 27 13.58 -2.13 -68.43
CA THR A 27 14.18 -3.18 -69.24
C THR A 27 13.83 -4.50 -68.56
N SER A 28 12.60 -4.94 -68.79
CA SER A 28 12.15 -6.22 -68.32
C SER A 28 12.87 -7.30 -69.13
N VAL A 29 13.78 -8.04 -68.51
CA VAL A 29 14.58 -9.09 -69.16
C VAL A 29 13.91 -10.44 -68.89
N GLN A 30 13.75 -11.27 -69.93
CA GLN A 30 13.34 -12.65 -69.73
C GLN A 30 14.52 -13.49 -69.25
N GLU A 31 14.31 -14.22 -68.15
CA GLU A 31 15.32 -15.10 -67.56
C GLU A 31 14.76 -16.51 -67.42
N ASN A 32 15.54 -17.51 -67.82
CA ASN A 32 15.15 -18.91 -67.73
C ASN A 32 15.57 -19.49 -66.37
N ILE A 33 14.60 -19.72 -65.48
CA ILE A 33 14.85 -20.35 -64.18
C ILE A 33 14.68 -21.86 -64.31
N THR A 34 15.76 -22.61 -64.13
CA THR A 34 15.84 -24.06 -64.38
C THR A 34 15.50 -24.94 -63.18
N LYS A 35 15.26 -24.35 -62.00
CA LYS A 35 14.93 -25.06 -60.75
C LYS A 35 13.63 -24.55 -60.14
N LYS A 36 12.99 -25.35 -59.28
CA LYS A 36 11.84 -24.90 -58.50
C LYS A 36 12.25 -23.76 -57.57
N PHE A 37 11.37 -22.77 -57.39
CA PHE A 37 11.65 -21.60 -56.56
C PHE A 37 10.41 -21.09 -55.82
N TYR A 38 10.62 -20.46 -54.66
CA TYR A 38 9.58 -19.70 -53.98
C TYR A 38 9.61 -18.25 -54.44
N ALA A 39 8.43 -17.62 -54.44
CA ALA A 39 8.29 -16.17 -54.58
C ALA A 39 7.64 -15.59 -53.32
N TYR A 40 7.98 -14.35 -53.01
CA TYR A 40 7.66 -13.66 -51.77
C TYR A 40 7.03 -12.30 -52.10
N ASP A 41 6.14 -11.82 -51.23
CA ASP A 41 5.50 -10.51 -51.42
C ASP A 41 6.49 -9.35 -51.21
N GLU A 42 7.50 -9.55 -50.36
CA GLU A 42 8.58 -8.61 -50.08
C GLU A 42 9.95 -9.29 -50.25
N PRO A 43 11.06 -8.55 -50.46
CA PRO A 43 12.40 -9.11 -50.57
C PRO A 43 12.94 -9.54 -49.19
N SER A 44 12.27 -10.52 -48.59
CA SER A 44 12.58 -11.09 -47.28
C SER A 44 12.09 -12.54 -47.20
N PHE A 45 12.92 -13.42 -46.63
CA PHE A 45 12.56 -14.82 -46.40
C PHE A 45 11.46 -15.03 -45.34
N THR A 46 11.16 -13.99 -44.55
CA THR A 46 10.06 -14.02 -43.57
C THR A 46 8.77 -13.39 -44.10
N SER A 47 8.76 -12.97 -45.36
CA SER A 47 7.56 -12.46 -46.04
C SER A 47 6.61 -13.61 -46.40
N PRO A 48 5.29 -13.37 -46.48
CA PRO A 48 4.35 -14.33 -47.02
C PRO A 48 4.80 -14.84 -48.40
N LYS A 49 4.70 -16.16 -48.60
CA LYS A 49 4.99 -16.80 -49.87
C LYS A 49 3.79 -16.67 -50.80
N SER A 50 4.06 -16.34 -52.06
CA SER A 50 3.07 -16.37 -53.14
C SER A 50 2.70 -17.80 -53.52
N ASN A 51 1.78 -17.97 -54.48
CA ASN A 51 1.34 -19.28 -54.97
C ASN A 51 0.85 -20.21 -53.84
N TRP A 52 0.14 -19.64 -52.86
CA TRP A 52 -0.40 -20.36 -51.69
C TRP A 52 0.68 -21.14 -50.93
N GLY A 53 1.90 -20.60 -50.88
CA GLY A 53 3.03 -21.23 -50.20
C GLY A 53 3.75 -22.31 -51.02
N ASN A 54 3.32 -22.60 -52.25
CA ASN A 54 3.93 -23.62 -53.10
C ASN A 54 5.04 -23.06 -53.99
N GLN A 55 6.03 -23.89 -54.30
CA GLN A 55 7.06 -23.53 -55.28
C GLN A 55 6.48 -23.42 -56.68
N PHE A 56 7.01 -22.47 -57.44
CA PHE A 56 6.86 -22.41 -58.89
C PHE A 56 7.74 -23.49 -59.53
N ASN A 57 7.24 -24.12 -60.60
CA ASN A 57 8.04 -25.00 -61.45
C ASN A 57 9.08 -24.17 -62.24
N PRO A 58 10.19 -24.81 -62.71
CA PRO A 58 11.12 -24.18 -63.65
C PRO A 58 10.37 -23.54 -64.82
N GLN A 59 10.67 -22.28 -65.11
CA GLN A 59 9.99 -21.51 -66.15
C GLN A 59 10.80 -20.26 -66.53
N VAL A 60 10.46 -19.68 -67.68
CA VAL A 60 10.93 -18.36 -68.06
C VAL A 60 10.12 -17.30 -67.31
N VAL A 61 10.81 -16.36 -66.66
CA VAL A 61 10.18 -15.25 -65.92
C VAL A 61 10.60 -13.91 -66.49
N THR A 62 9.73 -12.92 -66.34
CA THR A 62 10.06 -11.52 -66.65
C THR A 62 10.63 -10.86 -65.40
N VAL A 63 11.92 -10.51 -65.42
CA VAL A 63 12.61 -9.83 -64.32
C VAL A 63 12.55 -8.33 -64.51
N LYS A 64 12.06 -7.63 -63.49
CA LYS A 64 11.94 -6.16 -63.45
C LYS A 64 13.07 -5.48 -62.67
N GLU A 65 13.63 -6.17 -61.68
CA GLU A 65 14.71 -5.64 -60.83
C GLU A 65 15.62 -6.79 -60.36
N LYS A 66 16.93 -6.56 -60.31
CA LYS A 66 17.89 -7.47 -59.66
C LYS A 66 18.72 -6.69 -58.64
N ARG A 67 18.66 -7.10 -57.37
CA ARG A 67 19.48 -6.53 -56.31
C ARG A 67 20.78 -7.30 -56.13
N SER A 68 21.83 -6.60 -55.71
CA SER A 68 23.15 -7.17 -55.44
C SER A 68 23.16 -8.15 -54.28
N ASN A 69 22.17 -8.09 -53.37
CA ASN A 69 22.03 -9.02 -52.25
C ASN A 69 21.28 -10.34 -52.61
N GLY A 70 21.02 -10.58 -53.91
CA GLY A 70 20.45 -11.84 -54.39
C GLY A 70 18.94 -11.85 -54.60
N TRP A 71 18.24 -10.76 -54.30
CA TRP A 71 16.79 -10.62 -54.49
C TRP A 71 16.42 -10.06 -55.85
N TRP A 72 15.55 -10.75 -56.59
CA TRP A 72 15.06 -10.32 -57.90
C TRP A 72 13.56 -10.10 -57.86
N LYS A 73 13.08 -9.00 -58.44
CA LYS A 73 11.66 -8.72 -58.61
C LYS A 73 11.20 -9.27 -59.97
N ILE A 74 10.19 -10.12 -59.97
CA ILE A 74 9.64 -10.77 -61.16
C ILE A 74 8.15 -10.45 -61.30
N ALA A 75 7.67 -10.41 -62.54
CA ALA A 75 6.23 -10.35 -62.82
C ALA A 75 5.60 -11.74 -62.67
N THR A 76 4.48 -11.82 -61.95
CA THR A 76 3.65 -13.03 -61.83
C THR A 76 2.19 -12.70 -62.06
N SER A 77 1.33 -13.71 -62.24
CA SER A 77 -0.14 -13.50 -62.31
C SER A 77 -0.74 -12.93 -61.02
N GLN A 78 -0.01 -13.02 -59.89
CA GLN A 78 -0.39 -12.46 -58.59
C GLN A 78 0.24 -11.08 -58.34
N GLY A 79 0.66 -10.39 -59.41
CA GLY A 79 1.42 -9.14 -59.36
C GLY A 79 2.93 -9.38 -59.25
N ASP A 80 3.67 -8.30 -59.04
CA ASP A 80 5.11 -8.38 -58.88
C ASP A 80 5.47 -9.10 -57.57
N LYS A 81 6.47 -9.98 -57.61
CA LYS A 81 6.97 -10.76 -56.48
C LYS A 81 8.49 -10.81 -56.44
N TRP A 82 9.04 -11.16 -55.29
CA TRP A 82 10.47 -11.27 -55.06
C TRP A 82 10.92 -12.73 -55.01
N ILE A 83 12.05 -13.04 -55.63
CA ILE A 83 12.67 -14.36 -55.59
C ILE A 83 14.13 -14.23 -55.14
N SER A 84 14.66 -15.25 -54.46
CA SER A 84 16.09 -15.37 -54.18
C SER A 84 16.55 -16.78 -54.53
N LEU A 85 17.32 -16.90 -55.61
CA LEU A 85 17.72 -18.20 -56.15
C LEU A 85 18.96 -18.78 -55.47
N ASN A 86 19.84 -17.92 -54.96
CA ASN A 86 21.12 -18.33 -54.37
C ASN A 86 21.19 -18.07 -52.85
N GLY A 87 20.11 -17.55 -52.29
CA GLY A 87 20.06 -17.12 -50.91
C GLY A 87 20.55 -15.69 -50.71
N GLU A 88 20.58 -15.29 -49.45
CA GLU A 88 21.10 -14.01 -48.98
C GLU A 88 22.11 -14.24 -47.86
N VAL A 89 23.26 -13.56 -47.92
CA VAL A 89 24.24 -13.61 -46.85
C VAL A 89 23.78 -12.71 -45.71
N LYS A 90 23.62 -13.29 -44.53
CA LYS A 90 23.25 -12.59 -43.30
C LYS A 90 24.36 -12.69 -42.27
N ALA A 91 24.78 -11.54 -41.73
CA ALA A 91 25.75 -11.50 -40.65
C ALA A 91 25.07 -11.83 -39.31
N MET A 92 25.60 -12.83 -38.59
CA MET A 92 25.20 -13.15 -37.22
C MET A 92 26.20 -12.53 -36.25
N SER A 93 25.77 -11.54 -35.48
CA SER A 93 26.63 -10.78 -34.55
C SER A 93 26.84 -11.44 -33.20
N LYS A 94 26.06 -12.49 -32.88
CA LYS A 94 26.11 -13.24 -31.63
C LYS A 94 26.23 -14.73 -31.93
N ALA A 95 26.72 -15.51 -30.95
CA ALA A 95 26.70 -16.96 -31.04
C ALA A 95 25.25 -17.47 -31.05
N PHE A 96 24.96 -18.53 -31.82
CA PHE A 96 23.58 -19.00 -32.04
C PHE A 96 23.52 -20.52 -32.17
N TYR A 97 22.38 -21.09 -31.79
CA TYR A 97 22.05 -22.49 -32.06
C TYR A 97 21.29 -22.62 -33.38
N VAL A 98 21.42 -23.79 -34.01
CA VAL A 98 20.65 -24.22 -35.17
C VAL A 98 19.75 -25.39 -34.80
N TYR A 99 18.62 -25.51 -35.48
CA TYR A 99 17.56 -26.47 -35.18
C TYR A 99 17.22 -27.30 -36.42
N ASN A 100 16.84 -28.57 -36.23
CA ASN A 100 16.44 -29.44 -37.34
C ASN A 100 15.10 -28.99 -37.97
N GLU A 101 14.17 -28.49 -37.16
CA GLU A 101 12.87 -27.94 -37.57
C GLU A 101 12.76 -26.47 -37.14
N PRO A 102 11.84 -25.65 -37.73
CA PRO A 102 11.65 -24.24 -37.37
C PRO A 102 10.90 -24.10 -36.03
N SER A 103 11.46 -24.67 -34.96
CA SER A 103 10.92 -24.64 -33.61
C SER A 103 12.03 -24.73 -32.57
N PHE A 104 11.89 -23.99 -31.47
CA PHE A 104 12.79 -24.11 -30.30
C PHE A 104 12.62 -25.47 -29.59
N SER A 105 11.48 -26.15 -29.78
CA SER A 105 11.28 -27.52 -29.28
C SER A 105 11.94 -28.60 -30.14
N SER A 106 12.51 -28.24 -31.29
CA SER A 106 13.25 -29.16 -32.15
C SER A 106 14.58 -29.55 -31.50
N ALA A 107 15.06 -30.75 -31.80
CA ALA A 107 16.45 -31.11 -31.52
C ALA A 107 17.40 -30.05 -32.11
N LYS A 108 18.37 -29.62 -31.30
CA LYS A 108 19.48 -28.77 -31.74
C LYS A 108 20.34 -29.57 -32.71
N ALA A 109 20.60 -28.99 -33.88
CA ALA A 109 21.46 -29.57 -34.90
C ALA A 109 22.94 -29.33 -34.57
N ASN A 110 23.86 -29.78 -35.44
CA ASN A 110 25.30 -29.65 -35.24
C ASN A 110 25.75 -30.25 -33.89
N LEU A 111 25.21 -31.42 -33.55
CA LEU A 111 25.44 -32.11 -32.27
C LEU A 111 25.13 -31.26 -31.02
N GLY A 112 24.25 -30.27 -31.14
CA GLY A 112 23.92 -29.36 -30.05
C GLY A 112 24.98 -28.30 -29.75
N VAL A 113 25.97 -28.12 -30.64
CA VAL A 113 27.04 -27.12 -30.49
C VAL A 113 26.54 -25.74 -30.89
N GLN A 114 26.84 -24.74 -30.05
CA GLN A 114 26.57 -23.33 -30.38
C GLN A 114 27.58 -22.84 -31.42
N LEU A 115 27.09 -22.22 -32.49
CA LEU A 115 27.93 -21.64 -33.53
C LEU A 115 28.39 -20.24 -33.12
N ASN A 116 29.66 -19.93 -33.35
CA ASN A 116 30.21 -18.59 -33.14
C ASN A 116 29.62 -17.57 -34.13
N PRO A 117 29.66 -16.25 -33.80
CA PRO A 117 29.29 -15.18 -34.72
C PRO A 117 29.96 -15.37 -36.10
N GLN A 118 29.16 -15.41 -37.16
CA GLN A 118 29.63 -15.65 -38.52
C GLN A 118 28.60 -15.20 -39.56
N ASN A 119 29.02 -15.10 -40.82
CA ASN A 119 28.09 -14.93 -41.93
C ASN A 119 27.45 -16.27 -42.30
N VAL A 120 26.13 -16.28 -42.47
CA VAL A 120 25.37 -17.46 -42.89
C VAL A 120 24.66 -17.19 -44.21
N ASN A 121 24.53 -18.22 -45.05
CA ASN A 121 23.73 -18.11 -46.27
C ASN A 121 22.30 -18.58 -45.98
N VAL A 122 21.35 -17.64 -46.00
CA VAL A 122 19.91 -17.89 -45.81
C VAL A 122 19.30 -18.31 -47.13
N ARG A 123 18.62 -19.46 -47.15
CA ARG A 123 18.04 -20.07 -48.36
C ARG A 123 16.52 -20.06 -48.40
N ASP A 124 15.87 -19.97 -47.24
CA ASP A 124 14.42 -19.98 -47.08
C ASP A 124 14.04 -19.40 -45.71
N GLY A 125 12.76 -19.21 -45.45
CA GLY A 125 12.24 -18.81 -44.14
C GLY A 125 10.73 -18.97 -44.01
N ASN A 126 10.19 -18.59 -42.85
CA ASN A 126 8.75 -18.55 -42.61
C ASN A 126 8.33 -17.23 -41.95
N THR A 127 7.02 -17.01 -41.87
CA THR A 127 6.41 -15.80 -41.30
C THR A 127 6.60 -15.69 -39.77
N ASP A 128 6.98 -16.78 -39.10
CA ASP A 128 7.31 -16.81 -37.67
C ASP A 128 8.76 -16.36 -37.38
N GLY A 129 9.47 -15.89 -38.42
CA GLY A 129 10.83 -15.35 -38.31
C GLY A 129 11.93 -16.39 -38.37
N TRP A 130 11.60 -17.67 -38.59
CA TRP A 130 12.61 -18.70 -38.77
C TRP A 130 13.25 -18.60 -40.14
N LEU A 131 14.57 -18.69 -40.17
CA LEU A 131 15.38 -18.67 -41.38
C LEU A 131 16.06 -20.03 -41.54
N LYS A 132 15.99 -20.59 -42.73
CA LYS A 132 16.72 -21.79 -43.10
C LYS A 132 18.08 -21.38 -43.67
N ILE A 133 19.15 -21.85 -43.06
CA ILE A 133 20.53 -21.56 -43.45
C ILE A 133 21.26 -22.83 -43.87
N ALA A 134 22.25 -22.67 -44.75
CA ALA A 134 23.16 -23.74 -45.08
C ALA A 134 24.15 -24.00 -43.93
N THR A 135 24.23 -25.24 -43.45
CA THR A 135 25.30 -25.71 -42.54
C THR A 135 26.03 -26.90 -43.17
N TRP A 136 27.11 -27.36 -42.52
CA TRP A 136 27.84 -28.56 -42.95
C TRP A 136 27.02 -29.85 -42.78
N GLU A 137 26.00 -29.85 -41.92
CA GLU A 137 25.01 -30.94 -41.78
C GLU A 137 23.82 -30.79 -42.76
N GLY A 138 23.92 -29.88 -43.73
CA GLY A 138 22.82 -29.51 -44.63
C GLY A 138 21.99 -28.35 -44.10
N ASP A 139 20.82 -28.12 -44.68
CA ASP A 139 19.99 -26.97 -44.31
C ASP A 139 19.42 -27.13 -42.89
N LYS A 140 19.49 -26.07 -42.07
CA LYS A 140 18.98 -26.01 -40.69
C LYS A 140 18.31 -24.68 -40.39
N TRP A 141 17.53 -24.62 -39.33
CA TRP A 141 16.74 -23.46 -38.97
C TRP A 141 17.36 -22.64 -37.84
N ILE A 142 17.25 -21.32 -37.93
CA ILE A 142 17.62 -20.35 -36.90
C ILE A 142 16.49 -19.35 -36.73
N ASN A 143 16.37 -18.74 -35.55
CA ASN A 143 15.53 -17.56 -35.37
C ASN A 143 16.41 -16.41 -34.85
N PRO A 144 16.82 -15.45 -35.70
CA PRO A 144 17.73 -14.39 -35.27
C PRO A 144 17.06 -13.34 -34.37
N ASN A 145 15.72 -13.35 -34.29
CA ASN A 145 14.94 -12.36 -33.55
C ASN A 145 14.43 -12.88 -32.20
N MET A 146 14.66 -14.17 -31.89
CA MET A 146 14.23 -14.82 -30.66
C MET A 146 15.36 -15.66 -30.08
N GLU A 147 15.39 -15.81 -28.76
CA GLU A 147 16.42 -16.58 -28.06
C GLU A 147 15.79 -17.47 -26.99
N GLU A 148 16.28 -18.70 -26.85
CA GLU A 148 15.89 -19.59 -25.75
C GLU A 148 16.83 -19.37 -24.56
N ILE A 149 16.29 -18.92 -23.44
CA ILE A 149 17.06 -18.61 -22.21
C ILE A 149 16.52 -19.43 -21.05
N GLN A 150 17.42 -20.00 -20.24
CA GLN A 150 17.04 -20.70 -19.01
C GLN A 150 16.76 -19.71 -17.87
N VAL A 151 15.53 -19.71 -17.36
CA VAL A 151 15.19 -19.04 -16.10
C VAL A 151 15.35 -20.05 -14.97
N LYS A 152 16.24 -19.75 -14.02
CA LYS A 152 16.70 -20.69 -12.99
C LYS A 152 15.84 -20.73 -11.73
N GLU A 153 15.09 -19.67 -11.49
CA GLU A 153 14.22 -19.53 -10.32
C GLU A 153 12.74 -19.59 -10.72
N LYS A 154 11.85 -19.78 -9.74
CA LYS A 154 10.41 -19.62 -9.99
C LYS A 154 10.09 -18.18 -10.36
N PHE A 155 9.21 -17.98 -11.33
CA PHE A 155 8.91 -16.64 -11.84
C PHE A 155 7.43 -16.45 -12.15
N TYR A 156 6.95 -15.22 -12.00
CA TYR A 156 5.64 -14.80 -12.48
C TYR A 156 5.74 -14.27 -13.91
N VAL A 157 4.63 -14.34 -14.63
CA VAL A 157 4.45 -13.63 -15.90
C VAL A 157 3.30 -12.64 -15.80
N TYR A 158 3.35 -11.60 -16.59
CA TYR A 158 2.43 -10.46 -16.54
C TYR A 158 1.88 -10.17 -17.94
N ASN A 159 0.62 -9.72 -18.02
CA ASN A 159 0.02 -9.34 -19.29
C ASN A 159 0.66 -8.08 -19.91
N GLU A 160 1.26 -7.24 -19.07
CA GLU A 160 1.94 -5.99 -19.44
C GLU A 160 3.26 -5.88 -18.65
N PRO A 161 4.24 -5.06 -19.08
CA PRO A 161 5.52 -4.90 -18.38
C PRO A 161 5.37 -4.05 -17.12
N SER A 162 4.61 -4.56 -16.15
CA SER A 162 4.32 -3.92 -14.87
C SER A 162 4.01 -4.95 -13.81
N PHE A 163 4.60 -4.79 -12.61
CA PHE A 163 4.39 -5.71 -11.49
C PHE A 163 2.99 -5.63 -10.87
N ILE A 164 2.24 -4.57 -11.14
CA ILE A 164 0.85 -4.41 -10.69
C ILE A 164 -0.16 -4.80 -11.79
N ALA A 165 0.31 -5.23 -12.95
CA ALA A 165 -0.55 -5.78 -13.98
C ALA A 165 -1.10 -7.15 -13.57
N GLN A 166 -2.18 -7.56 -14.23
CA GLN A 166 -2.71 -8.91 -14.07
C GLN A 166 -1.64 -9.95 -14.41
N LYS A 167 -1.39 -10.85 -13.47
CA LYS A 167 -0.50 -12.00 -13.65
C LYS A 167 -1.15 -13.01 -14.60
N GLY A 168 -0.36 -13.58 -15.51
CA GLY A 168 -0.76 -14.74 -16.32
C GLY A 168 -0.71 -16.03 -15.49
N ASN A 169 -0.96 -17.18 -16.13
CA ASN A 169 -0.93 -18.50 -15.49
C ASN A 169 -1.83 -18.58 -14.24
N ASN A 170 -3.01 -17.94 -14.30
CA ASN A 170 -3.95 -17.80 -13.19
C ASN A 170 -3.32 -17.25 -11.90
N GLY A 171 -2.30 -16.39 -12.02
CA GLY A 171 -1.59 -15.81 -10.89
C GLY A 171 -0.54 -16.72 -10.25
N ASN A 172 -0.28 -17.91 -10.81
CA ASN A 172 0.70 -18.85 -10.29
C ASN A 172 2.09 -18.65 -10.92
N GLN A 173 3.13 -18.98 -10.16
CA GLN A 173 4.50 -19.00 -10.69
C GLN A 173 4.71 -20.18 -11.63
N TYR A 174 5.54 -19.96 -12.63
CA TYR A 174 6.19 -21.01 -13.38
C TYR A 174 7.38 -21.58 -12.60
N ASN A 175 7.62 -22.88 -12.77
CA ASN A 175 8.86 -23.50 -12.31
C ASN A 175 10.05 -23.08 -13.20
N PRO A 176 11.29 -23.21 -12.71
CA PRO A 176 12.49 -23.02 -13.51
C PRO A 176 12.41 -23.80 -14.83
N GLN A 177 12.61 -23.11 -15.96
CA GLN A 177 12.49 -23.70 -17.29
C GLN A 177 13.18 -22.82 -18.35
N PHE A 178 13.32 -23.35 -19.55
CA PHE A 178 13.68 -22.54 -20.72
C PHE A 178 12.48 -21.75 -21.22
N VAL A 179 12.72 -20.49 -21.61
CA VAL A 179 11.70 -19.60 -22.19
C VAL A 179 12.21 -19.03 -23.50
N VAL A 180 11.31 -18.87 -24.46
CA VAL A 180 11.60 -18.19 -25.73
C VAL A 180 11.39 -16.70 -25.54
N VAL A 181 12.48 -15.95 -25.54
CA VAL A 181 12.53 -14.50 -25.37
C VAL A 181 12.45 -13.82 -26.73
N LYS A 182 11.46 -12.95 -26.90
CA LYS A 182 11.23 -12.13 -28.10
C LYS A 182 11.79 -10.72 -27.98
N GLU A 183 11.94 -10.23 -26.75
CA GLU A 183 12.42 -8.88 -26.47
C GLU A 183 13.03 -8.84 -25.06
N GLN A 184 14.15 -8.13 -24.90
CA GLN A 184 14.73 -7.80 -23.60
C GLN A 184 14.90 -6.29 -23.51
N ARG A 185 14.20 -5.68 -22.55
CA ARG A 185 14.28 -4.25 -22.26
C ARG A 185 15.39 -3.98 -21.25
N SER A 186 16.00 -2.80 -21.33
CA SER A 186 17.09 -2.37 -20.45
C SER A 186 16.66 -2.12 -19.01
N ASP A 187 15.36 -1.99 -18.75
CA ASP A 187 14.74 -1.85 -17.43
C ASP A 187 14.61 -3.18 -16.67
N GLY A 188 14.79 -4.32 -17.36
CA GLY A 188 14.72 -5.67 -16.79
C GLY A 188 13.54 -6.50 -17.29
N TRP A 189 12.60 -5.92 -18.04
CA TRP A 189 11.45 -6.64 -18.59
C TRP A 189 11.80 -7.43 -19.84
N TRP A 190 11.41 -8.71 -19.88
CA TRP A 190 11.53 -9.58 -21.04
C TRP A 190 10.15 -9.96 -21.55
N ARG A 191 9.93 -9.87 -22.86
CA ARG A 191 8.73 -10.43 -23.50
C ARG A 191 9.02 -11.85 -23.93
N ILE A 192 8.25 -12.81 -23.43
CA ILE A 192 8.43 -14.24 -23.68
C ILE A 192 7.18 -14.86 -24.31
N SER A 193 7.38 -15.93 -25.08
CA SER A 193 6.29 -16.76 -25.59
C SER A 193 5.82 -17.74 -24.51
N THR A 194 4.51 -17.82 -24.28
CA THR A 194 3.88 -18.79 -23.36
C THR A 194 2.69 -19.48 -24.03
N ALA A 195 2.13 -20.51 -23.39
CA ALA A 195 0.91 -21.16 -23.88
C ALA A 195 -0.31 -20.22 -23.93
N GLU A 196 -0.30 -19.15 -23.14
CA GLU A 196 -1.34 -18.09 -23.11
C GLU A 196 -1.03 -16.95 -24.11
N GLY A 197 -0.09 -17.16 -25.03
CA GLY A 197 0.47 -16.13 -25.89
C GLY A 197 1.61 -15.36 -25.24
N ASP A 198 1.96 -14.21 -25.81
CA ASP A 198 3.09 -13.41 -25.32
C ASP A 198 2.79 -12.83 -23.93
N LYS A 199 3.79 -12.86 -23.05
CA LYS A 199 3.73 -12.32 -21.68
C LYS A 199 5.05 -11.64 -21.31
N TRP A 200 5.03 -10.88 -20.23
CA TRP A 200 6.19 -10.17 -19.70
C TRP A 200 6.72 -10.85 -18.43
N VAL A 201 8.04 -10.91 -18.27
CA VAL A 201 8.71 -11.46 -17.07
C VAL A 201 9.88 -10.56 -16.69
N ALA A 202 10.17 -10.44 -15.40
CA ALA A 202 11.33 -9.72 -14.88
C ALA A 202 12.12 -10.64 -13.94
N PRO A 203 12.87 -11.63 -14.47
CA PRO A 203 13.43 -12.71 -13.66
C PRO A 203 14.50 -12.22 -12.66
N ASN A 204 15.12 -11.08 -12.94
CA ASN A 204 16.14 -10.45 -12.08
C ASN A 204 15.60 -9.19 -11.37
N GLY A 205 14.28 -8.97 -11.40
CA GLY A 205 13.66 -7.72 -11.01
C GLY A 205 13.85 -6.59 -12.03
N ILE A 206 13.26 -5.43 -11.75
CA ILE A 206 13.41 -4.21 -12.55
C ILE A 206 14.08 -3.10 -11.77
N LYS A 207 14.80 -2.24 -12.48
CA LYS A 207 15.33 -1.00 -11.90
C LYS A 207 14.19 -0.03 -11.63
N MET A 208 14.09 0.45 -10.40
CA MET A 208 13.09 1.41 -9.96
C MET A 208 13.77 2.62 -9.33
N SER A 209 13.57 3.79 -9.91
CA SER A 209 14.07 5.05 -9.36
C SER A 209 13.04 5.66 -8.42
N VAL A 210 13.43 5.85 -7.16
CA VAL A 210 12.60 6.46 -6.12
C VAL A 210 13.17 7.83 -5.75
N TYR A 211 12.44 8.90 -6.07
CA TYR A 211 12.92 10.27 -5.92
C TYR A 211 12.49 10.97 -4.62
N THR A 212 11.76 10.26 -3.76
CA THR A 212 11.29 10.78 -2.47
C THR A 212 11.71 9.84 -1.34
N LYS A 213 11.70 10.35 -0.10
CA LYS A 213 11.82 9.49 1.08
C LYS A 213 10.66 8.50 1.08
N PHE A 214 10.93 7.26 1.43
CA PHE A 214 9.93 6.20 1.45
C PHE A 214 10.08 5.31 2.68
N THR A 215 8.96 4.74 3.10
CA THR A 215 8.89 3.75 4.18
C THR A 215 8.66 2.38 3.59
N THR A 216 9.27 1.37 4.23
CA THR A 216 9.07 -0.03 3.88
C THR A 216 8.36 -0.79 5.00
N PHE A 217 7.75 -1.91 4.62
CA PHE A 217 6.85 -2.72 5.41
C PHE A 217 7.17 -4.20 5.21
N ASP A 218 6.87 -5.00 6.23
CA ASP A 218 7.03 -6.46 6.14
C ASP A 218 5.95 -7.12 5.25
N GLU A 219 4.80 -6.46 5.07
CA GLU A 219 3.66 -6.93 4.26
C GLU A 219 3.11 -5.80 3.37
N PRO A 220 2.39 -6.11 2.25
CA PRO A 220 1.94 -5.11 1.28
C PRO A 220 0.64 -4.39 1.71
N TYR A 221 0.64 -3.78 2.90
CA TYR A 221 -0.42 -2.90 3.40
C TYR A 221 0.15 -1.94 4.46
N LEU A 222 -0.47 -0.79 4.66
CA LEU A 222 0.12 0.32 5.43
C LEU A 222 0.11 0.11 6.95
N GLU A 223 -0.81 -0.71 7.46
CA GLU A 223 -0.86 -1.11 8.87
C GLU A 223 0.17 -2.19 9.23
N ALA A 224 0.86 -2.74 8.23
CA ALA A 224 1.91 -3.72 8.45
C ALA A 224 3.05 -3.12 9.27
N LYS A 225 3.82 -4.00 9.90
CA LYS A 225 5.00 -3.58 10.66
C LYS A 225 5.95 -2.81 9.74
N LYS A 226 6.20 -1.55 10.08
CA LYS A 226 7.21 -0.70 9.41
C LYS A 226 8.60 -1.28 9.65
N SER A 227 9.33 -1.54 8.57
CA SER A 227 10.67 -2.13 8.62
C SER A 227 11.76 -1.07 8.63
N GLY A 228 11.58 0.05 7.93
CA GLY A 228 12.52 1.17 7.92
C GLY A 228 12.07 2.36 7.06
N THR A 229 12.80 3.46 7.18
CA THR A 229 12.64 4.65 6.35
C THR A 229 13.93 4.91 5.58
N PHE A 230 13.80 5.25 4.32
CA PHE A 230 14.90 5.31 3.36
C PHE A 230 14.88 6.64 2.62
N ASP A 231 16.07 7.15 2.32
CA ASP A 231 16.25 8.31 1.44
C ASP A 231 16.03 7.93 -0.04
N PRO A 232 15.75 8.92 -0.92
CA PRO A 232 15.64 8.70 -2.36
C PRO A 232 16.83 7.90 -2.91
N GLN A 233 16.55 6.82 -3.65
CA GLN A 233 17.58 5.96 -4.22
C GLN A 233 17.04 5.10 -5.36
N ASN A 234 17.94 4.47 -6.13
CA ASN A 234 17.59 3.45 -7.10
C ASN A 234 17.54 2.09 -6.41
N LEU A 235 16.46 1.35 -6.66
CA LEU A 235 16.20 0.04 -6.08
C LEU A 235 16.00 -0.99 -7.19
N ILE A 236 16.01 -2.26 -6.82
CA ILE A 236 15.48 -3.34 -7.65
C ILE A 236 14.13 -3.76 -7.07
N ALA A 237 13.08 -3.67 -7.88
CA ALA A 237 11.78 -4.23 -7.56
C ALA A 237 11.69 -5.66 -8.10
N TYR A 238 11.11 -6.58 -7.33
CA TYR A 238 11.02 -8.01 -7.67
C TYR A 238 9.58 -8.48 -7.89
N ASP A 239 8.60 -7.82 -7.27
CA ASP A 239 7.18 -8.12 -7.40
C ASP A 239 6.35 -6.87 -7.08
N GLY A 240 5.04 -6.97 -7.30
CA GLY A 240 4.07 -5.92 -7.02
C GLY A 240 2.70 -6.49 -6.71
N LYS A 241 1.93 -5.70 -5.96
CA LYS A 241 0.58 -6.04 -5.56
C LYS A 241 -0.28 -4.79 -5.55
N LYS A 242 -1.36 -4.82 -6.32
CA LYS A 242 -2.41 -3.81 -6.25
C LYS A 242 -3.30 -4.09 -5.04
N THR A 243 -3.52 -3.07 -4.21
CA THR A 243 -4.38 -3.16 -3.02
C THR A 243 -5.35 -1.98 -2.98
N GLU A 244 -6.36 -2.03 -2.12
CA GLU A 244 -7.28 -0.90 -1.90
C GLU A 244 -6.56 0.36 -1.38
N GLN A 245 -5.46 0.15 -0.65
CA GLN A 245 -4.63 1.18 -0.02
C GLN A 245 -3.58 1.78 -0.97
N GLY A 246 -3.47 1.23 -2.18
CA GLY A 246 -2.51 1.68 -3.20
C GLY A 246 -1.69 0.53 -3.77
N ASP A 247 -0.76 0.90 -4.64
CA ASP A 247 0.14 -0.04 -5.31
C ASP A 247 1.38 -0.30 -4.45
N PHE A 248 1.64 -1.56 -4.14
CA PHE A 248 2.81 -1.99 -3.38
C PHE A 248 3.82 -2.70 -4.27
N TYR A 249 5.10 -2.46 -3.99
CA TYR A 249 6.22 -3.07 -4.71
C TYR A 249 7.16 -3.73 -3.71
N LEU A 250 7.56 -4.97 -3.99
CA LEU A 250 8.55 -5.69 -3.20
C LEU A 250 9.94 -5.29 -3.71
N VAL A 251 10.69 -4.54 -2.91
CA VAL A 251 11.98 -3.95 -3.29
C VAL A 251 13.13 -4.50 -2.47
N GLY A 252 14.30 -4.63 -3.09
CA GLY A 252 15.54 -4.99 -2.41
C GLY A 252 16.12 -3.82 -1.63
N THR A 253 16.37 -4.02 -0.34
CA THR A 253 17.00 -3.05 0.56
C THR A 253 18.15 -3.70 1.35
N TYR A 254 18.91 -2.92 2.12
CA TYR A 254 19.91 -3.49 3.04
C TYR A 254 19.28 -4.34 4.17
N LEU A 255 17.97 -4.22 4.39
CA LEU A 255 17.18 -5.05 5.32
C LEU A 255 16.60 -6.30 4.66
N GLY A 256 16.99 -6.60 3.42
CA GLY A 256 16.39 -7.63 2.58
C GLY A 256 15.24 -7.10 1.72
N GLN A 257 14.44 -8.01 1.16
CA GLN A 257 13.25 -7.65 0.37
C GLN A 257 12.14 -7.15 1.29
N LYS A 258 11.63 -5.95 1.01
CA LYS A 258 10.56 -5.29 1.79
C LYS A 258 9.52 -4.67 0.87
N TRP A 259 8.28 -4.60 1.33
CA TRP A 259 7.21 -3.94 0.60
C TRP A 259 7.31 -2.44 0.79
N MET A 260 7.09 -1.69 -0.28
CA MET A 260 6.99 -0.23 -0.23
C MET A 260 5.82 0.24 -1.08
N SER A 261 5.34 1.44 -0.81
CA SER A 261 4.39 2.11 -1.68
C SER A 261 4.78 3.57 -1.87
N LEU A 262 4.90 3.99 -3.13
CA LEU A 262 5.20 5.38 -3.48
C LEU A 262 3.96 6.27 -3.30
N ASN A 263 2.81 5.71 -3.63
CA ASN A 263 1.54 6.40 -3.57
C ASN A 263 0.72 5.97 -2.37
N GLY A 264 0.90 4.78 -1.80
CA GLY A 264 0.03 4.25 -0.76
C GLY A 264 0.02 5.10 0.50
N GLU A 265 1.16 5.58 0.99
CA GLU A 265 1.16 6.47 2.16
C GLU A 265 0.52 7.82 1.83
N LYS A 266 0.75 8.37 0.63
CA LYS A 266 0.13 9.61 0.16
C LYS A 266 -1.38 9.44 -0.07
N GLU A 267 -1.79 8.47 -0.88
CA GLU A 267 -3.17 8.08 -1.17
C GLU A 267 -3.92 7.64 0.06
N PHE A 268 -3.32 6.97 1.04
CA PHE A 268 -3.98 6.68 2.31
C PHE A 268 -4.14 7.91 3.16
N ASN A 269 -3.16 8.82 3.17
CA ASN A 269 -3.29 10.12 3.82
C ASN A 269 -4.30 11.03 3.09
N GLU A 270 -4.44 10.92 1.77
CA GLU A 270 -5.41 11.67 0.95
C GLU A 270 -6.80 11.04 1.01
N LYS A 271 -6.91 9.71 0.95
CA LYS A 271 -8.14 8.91 1.17
C LYS A 271 -8.55 8.94 2.65
N ARG A 272 -7.68 9.36 3.56
CA ARG A 272 -8.00 9.63 4.97
C ARG A 272 -9.18 10.58 5.04
N GLU A 273 -9.20 11.64 4.22
CA GLU A 273 -10.23 12.68 4.24
C GLU A 273 -11.60 12.19 3.71
N PRO A 274 -11.69 11.45 2.60
CA PRO A 274 -12.91 10.74 2.19
C PRO A 274 -13.37 9.62 3.14
N LEU A 275 -12.46 8.81 3.72
CA LEU A 275 -12.83 7.76 4.69
C LEU A 275 -13.41 8.37 5.96
N ARG A 276 -12.82 9.50 6.37
CA ARG A 276 -13.34 10.38 7.41
C ARG A 276 -14.73 10.92 7.03
N GLN A 277 -14.92 11.50 5.85
CA GLN A 277 -16.22 12.02 5.39
C GLN A 277 -17.29 10.92 5.28
N ALA A 278 -16.96 9.73 4.79
CA ALA A 278 -17.86 8.57 4.72
C ALA A 278 -18.25 8.01 6.11
N LEU A 279 -17.42 8.29 7.12
CA LEU A 279 -17.63 8.00 8.53
C LEU A 279 -18.26 9.18 9.30
N GLY A 280 -18.57 10.30 8.64
CA GLY A 280 -19.12 11.52 9.24
C GLY A 280 -18.11 12.38 10.01
N TYR A 281 -16.82 12.27 9.70
CA TYR A 281 -15.70 13.00 10.30
C TYR A 281 -15.17 14.06 9.32
N ASN A 282 -14.95 15.28 9.81
CA ASN A 282 -14.12 16.28 9.19
C ASN A 282 -13.36 17.02 10.30
N GLU A 283 -12.04 16.87 10.37
CA GLU A 283 -11.20 17.61 11.32
C GLU A 283 -11.13 19.12 11.01
N ASN A 284 -11.53 19.50 9.79
CA ASN A 284 -11.59 20.86 9.29
C ASN A 284 -12.99 21.49 9.35
N ASP A 285 -14.05 20.76 9.70
CA ASP A 285 -15.35 21.41 10.02
C ASP A 285 -15.27 22.18 11.35
N ILE A 286 -14.20 21.97 12.11
CA ILE A 286 -13.79 22.72 13.30
C ILE A 286 -12.44 23.42 12.98
N GLY A 287 -12.33 24.03 11.79
CA GLY A 287 -11.11 24.66 11.28
C GLY A 287 -10.54 25.78 12.17
N PRO A 288 -9.25 26.14 11.99
CA PRO A 288 -8.53 27.18 12.75
C PRO A 288 -9.12 28.60 12.60
N ASP A 289 -10.03 28.77 11.65
CA ASP A 289 -10.71 30.01 11.24
C ASP A 289 -12.00 30.29 12.02
N LYS A 290 -12.42 29.39 12.92
CA LYS A 290 -13.57 29.59 13.83
C LYS A 290 -13.13 29.93 15.26
N THR A 291 -13.88 30.80 15.93
CA THR A 291 -13.62 31.14 17.33
C THR A 291 -13.91 29.94 18.24
N PRO A 292 -13.25 29.81 19.41
CA PRO A 292 -13.48 28.71 20.35
C PRO A 292 -14.97 28.51 20.72
N GLN A 293 -15.74 29.58 20.83
CA GLN A 293 -17.18 29.53 21.12
C GLN A 293 -17.99 28.90 19.98
N GLN A 294 -17.63 29.18 18.71
CA GLN A 294 -18.29 28.57 17.55
C GLN A 294 -18.03 27.05 17.50
N ARG A 295 -16.81 26.63 17.85
CA ARG A 295 -16.42 25.22 17.92
C ARG A 295 -17.19 24.46 19.02
N ILE A 296 -17.42 25.09 20.17
CA ILE A 296 -18.26 24.54 21.26
C ILE A 296 -19.72 24.35 20.81
N VAL A 297 -20.29 25.32 20.09
CA VAL A 297 -21.67 25.27 19.60
C VAL A 297 -21.86 24.13 18.60
N GLU A 298 -20.93 23.97 17.65
CA GLU A 298 -20.99 22.89 16.66
C GLU A 298 -20.79 21.51 17.28
N THR A 299 -19.96 21.41 18.32
CA THR A 299 -19.80 20.18 19.10
C THR A 299 -21.09 19.78 19.77
N ARG A 300 -21.74 20.72 20.47
CA ARG A 300 -23.03 20.46 21.11
C ARG A 300 -24.08 20.11 20.07
N ALA A 301 -24.08 20.79 18.92
CA ALA A 301 -24.96 20.45 17.82
C ALA A 301 -24.70 19.05 17.26
N ALA A 302 -23.44 18.61 17.14
CA ALA A 302 -23.08 17.28 16.68
C ALA A 302 -23.44 16.18 17.69
N LEU A 303 -23.22 16.42 18.98
CA LEU A 303 -23.67 15.53 20.06
C LEU A 303 -25.20 15.47 20.12
N LYS A 304 -25.88 16.61 19.97
CA LYS A 304 -27.35 16.71 19.89
C LYS A 304 -27.93 16.00 18.67
N ALA A 305 -27.31 16.16 17.50
CA ALA A 305 -27.69 15.45 16.28
C ALA A 305 -27.54 13.92 16.42
N GLN A 306 -26.65 13.48 17.30
CA GLN A 306 -26.46 12.07 17.67
C GLN A 306 -27.38 11.62 18.82
N GLY A 307 -28.28 12.50 19.31
CA GLY A 307 -29.20 12.21 20.41
C GLY A 307 -28.54 12.17 21.79
N LEU A 308 -27.33 12.70 21.94
CA LEU A 308 -26.51 12.58 23.15
C LEU A 308 -26.65 13.77 24.11
N ASP A 309 -27.22 14.91 23.70
CA ASP A 309 -27.30 16.15 24.50
C ASP A 309 -28.21 16.03 25.74
N ASP A 310 -29.20 15.12 25.70
CA ASP A 310 -30.25 15.01 26.73
C ASP A 310 -30.21 13.70 27.56
N THR A 311 -29.20 12.84 27.35
CA THR A 311 -29.15 11.47 27.93
C THR A 311 -28.04 11.24 28.97
N TYR A 312 -27.36 12.29 29.41
CA TYR A 312 -26.23 12.15 30.32
C TYR A 312 -26.68 11.72 31.73
N GLU A 313 -26.20 10.56 32.20
CA GLU A 313 -26.38 10.14 33.59
C GLU A 313 -25.52 11.01 34.51
N PRO A 314 -26.04 11.58 35.61
CA PRO A 314 -25.25 12.43 36.47
C PRO A 314 -24.11 11.63 37.11
N VAL A 315 -22.87 11.91 36.73
CA VAL A 315 -21.68 11.47 37.46
C VAL A 315 -20.92 12.67 37.97
N ARG A 316 -20.46 12.57 39.20
CA ARG A 316 -19.72 13.61 39.90
C ARG A 316 -18.47 13.02 40.54
N ILE A 317 -17.51 13.87 40.81
CA ILE A 317 -16.42 13.53 41.72
C ILE A 317 -16.95 13.74 43.14
N PRO A 318 -16.84 12.75 44.04
CA PRO A 318 -17.26 12.93 45.44
C PRO A 318 -16.38 13.95 46.17
N THR A 319 -16.96 14.66 47.14
CA THR A 319 -16.19 15.55 48.02
C THR A 319 -15.26 14.74 48.93
N GLU A 320 -14.28 15.42 49.55
CA GLU A 320 -13.39 14.78 50.53
C GLU A 320 -14.17 14.18 51.71
N GLU A 321 -15.22 14.87 52.17
CA GLU A 321 -16.09 14.40 53.25
C GLU A 321 -16.86 13.14 52.84
N GLU A 322 -17.38 13.10 51.62
CA GLU A 322 -18.09 11.94 51.09
C GLU A 322 -17.15 10.74 50.91
N LYS A 323 -15.94 10.96 50.40
CA LYS A 323 -14.90 9.93 50.32
C LYS A 323 -14.56 9.40 51.71
N ALA A 324 -14.33 10.28 52.69
CA ALA A 324 -14.00 9.89 54.07
C ALA A 324 -15.14 9.08 54.72
N GLU A 325 -16.39 9.51 54.54
CA GLU A 325 -17.58 8.83 55.05
C GLU A 325 -17.78 7.46 54.38
N PHE A 326 -17.53 7.35 53.07
CA PHE A 326 -17.54 6.08 52.36
C PHE A 326 -16.50 5.11 52.93
N LEU A 327 -15.25 5.57 53.10
CA LEU A 327 -14.17 4.76 53.67
C LEU A 327 -14.50 4.29 55.09
N ARG A 328 -15.08 5.17 55.92
CA ARG A 328 -15.54 4.83 57.28
C ARG A 328 -16.60 3.74 57.26
N LYS A 329 -17.65 3.90 56.45
CA LYS A 329 -18.76 2.92 56.33
C LYS A 329 -18.28 1.56 55.85
N GLU A 330 -17.39 1.53 54.88
CA GLU A 330 -16.82 0.28 54.37
C GLU A 330 -15.90 -0.39 55.41
N ALA A 331 -15.13 0.38 56.18
CA ALA A 331 -14.35 -0.16 57.30
C ALA A 331 -15.26 -0.74 58.40
N GLU A 332 -16.40 -0.11 58.71
CA GLU A 332 -17.40 -0.61 59.66
C GLU A 332 -18.05 -1.92 59.18
N LYS A 333 -18.34 -2.04 57.88
CA LYS A 333 -18.82 -3.31 57.29
C LYS A 333 -17.80 -4.44 57.46
N GLN A 334 -16.51 -4.14 57.35
CA GLN A 334 -15.44 -5.12 57.57
C GLN A 334 -15.31 -5.55 59.04
N GLN A 335 -15.71 -4.70 59.99
CA GLN A 335 -15.65 -4.99 61.43
C GLN A 335 -16.88 -5.72 61.97
N ASN A 336 -17.98 -5.85 61.20
CA ASN A 336 -19.23 -6.47 61.65
C ASN A 336 -19.43 -7.87 61.02
N PRO A 337 -19.19 -8.99 61.75
CA PRO A 337 -19.04 -10.33 61.17
C PRO A 337 -20.34 -10.99 60.67
N LYS A 338 -21.50 -10.35 60.77
CA LYS A 338 -22.79 -10.92 60.31
C LYS A 338 -22.99 -10.93 58.79
N GLN A 339 -22.06 -10.37 57.99
CA GLN A 339 -22.12 -10.36 56.51
C GLN A 339 -21.07 -11.22 55.80
N GLY A 340 -20.43 -12.17 56.49
CA GLY A 340 -19.93 -13.39 55.85
C GLY A 340 -18.85 -13.26 54.77
N VAL A 341 -18.05 -12.20 54.73
CA VAL A 341 -16.83 -12.17 53.90
C VAL A 341 -15.68 -11.50 54.66
N ALA A 342 -14.89 -12.31 55.37
CA ALA A 342 -13.56 -11.90 55.80
C ALA A 342 -12.65 -11.82 54.56
N ARG A 343 -12.18 -10.62 54.19
CA ARG A 343 -11.03 -10.44 53.29
C ARG A 343 -9.96 -9.67 54.03
N ALA A 344 -8.83 -10.32 54.25
CA ALA A 344 -7.69 -9.77 54.94
C ALA A 344 -7.08 -8.58 54.17
N GLY A 345 -6.84 -7.47 54.88
CA GLY A 345 -5.62 -6.68 54.69
C GLY A 345 -5.65 -5.41 53.84
N THR A 346 -6.77 -4.93 53.29
CA THR A 346 -6.87 -3.56 52.71
C THR A 346 -8.29 -3.00 52.81
N VAL A 347 -8.38 -1.73 53.18
CA VAL A 347 -9.62 -0.99 53.40
C VAL A 347 -10.30 -0.71 52.04
N THR A 348 -11.60 -1.00 51.92
CA THR A 348 -12.56 -0.57 50.86
C THR A 348 -12.44 -1.15 49.45
N SER A 349 -13.57 -1.53 48.84
CA SER A 349 -13.61 -2.10 47.48
C SER A 349 -14.13 -1.11 46.44
N SER A 350 -13.39 -0.93 45.34
CA SER A 350 -13.79 -0.15 44.14
C SER A 350 -15.19 -0.52 43.62
N TRP A 351 -15.61 -1.77 43.84
CA TRP A 351 -16.89 -2.31 43.43
C TRP A 351 -18.09 -1.61 44.08
N ASN A 352 -17.91 -1.16 45.32
CA ASN A 352 -18.96 -0.54 46.13
C ASN A 352 -19.09 0.96 45.89
N ILE A 353 -18.19 1.57 45.09
CA ILE A 353 -18.29 2.99 44.73
C ILE A 353 -19.63 3.21 43.99
N PRO A 354 -20.44 4.20 44.41
CA PRO A 354 -21.70 4.55 43.76
C PRO A 354 -21.58 4.78 42.25
N ASP A 355 -22.63 4.48 41.50
CA ASP A 355 -22.62 4.63 40.04
C ASP A 355 -22.67 6.09 39.58
N ASP A 356 -23.15 7.00 40.43
CA ASP A 356 -23.08 8.44 40.22
C ASP A 356 -21.69 9.03 40.57
N TRP A 357 -20.73 8.23 41.01
CA TRP A 357 -19.35 8.69 41.29
C TRP A 357 -18.41 8.30 40.16
N VAL A 358 -17.33 9.06 39.96
CA VAL A 358 -16.22 8.63 39.09
C VAL A 358 -15.69 7.28 39.57
N GLN A 359 -15.41 6.38 38.63
CA GLN A 359 -14.96 5.03 38.90
C GLN A 359 -13.65 4.74 38.16
N LYS A 360 -12.90 3.80 38.73
CA LYS A 360 -11.83 3.12 38.01
C LYS A 360 -12.34 2.56 36.68
N GLY A 361 -11.57 2.75 35.61
CA GLY A 361 -11.93 2.31 34.26
C GLY A 361 -12.69 3.33 33.43
N ASP A 362 -13.10 4.44 34.04
CA ASP A 362 -13.67 5.57 33.30
C ASP A 362 -12.61 6.18 32.37
N ILE A 363 -13.00 6.50 31.14
CA ILE A 363 -12.17 7.19 30.16
C ILE A 363 -12.44 8.69 30.27
N VAL A 364 -11.38 9.48 30.34
CA VAL A 364 -11.44 10.94 30.38
C VAL A 364 -10.92 11.48 29.05
N ILE A 365 -11.69 12.37 28.42
CA ILE A 365 -11.31 13.06 27.18
C ILE A 365 -11.32 14.56 27.41
N THR A 366 -10.26 15.22 26.96
CA THR A 366 -10.09 16.67 27.03
C THR A 366 -9.79 17.27 25.65
N PRO A 367 -10.17 18.52 25.39
CA PRO A 367 -9.82 19.25 24.17
C PRO A 367 -8.31 19.50 24.03
N ASP A 368 -7.86 19.81 22.81
CA ASP A 368 -6.44 20.16 22.51
C ASP A 368 -6.13 21.64 22.81
N SER A 369 -4.84 21.99 22.89
CA SER A 369 -4.33 23.37 22.99
C SER A 369 -4.63 24.24 21.78
N ASN A 370 -5.04 23.62 20.66
CA ASN A 370 -5.55 24.28 19.45
C ASN A 370 -7.08 24.23 19.30
N TYR A 371 -7.81 24.02 20.40
CA TYR A 371 -9.27 24.19 20.51
C TYR A 371 -10.14 23.21 19.69
N GLY A 372 -9.64 22.01 19.40
CA GLY A 372 -10.47 20.88 18.97
C GLY A 372 -11.12 20.16 20.15
N VAL A 373 -12.34 19.61 19.97
CA VAL A 373 -13.19 18.98 21.00
C VAL A 373 -12.50 17.89 21.82
N THR A 374 -11.57 17.16 21.22
CA THR A 374 -10.92 15.98 21.80
C THR A 374 -9.45 15.95 21.37
N GLY A 375 -8.57 16.57 22.13
CA GLY A 375 -7.13 16.57 21.88
C GLY A 375 -6.37 15.46 22.60
N HIS A 376 -6.90 15.01 23.73
CA HIS A 376 -6.21 14.08 24.59
C HIS A 376 -7.18 13.14 25.32
N SER A 377 -6.72 11.94 25.65
CA SER A 377 -7.47 10.97 26.44
C SER A 377 -6.62 10.28 27.50
N GLY A 378 -7.26 9.83 28.56
CA GLY A 378 -6.68 8.97 29.59
C GLY A 378 -7.73 8.05 30.20
N ILE A 379 -7.30 7.17 31.09
CA ILE A 379 -8.18 6.23 31.81
C ILE A 379 -7.91 6.32 33.32
N ILE A 380 -8.96 6.30 34.14
CA ILE A 380 -8.82 6.24 35.60
C ILE A 380 -8.26 4.86 35.97
N GLY A 381 -6.95 4.81 36.24
CA GLY A 381 -6.24 3.56 36.51
C GLY A 381 -6.39 3.08 37.96
N LYS A 382 -6.51 4.02 38.91
CA LYS A 382 -6.75 3.76 40.33
C LYS A 382 -7.76 4.76 40.88
N ASP A 383 -8.62 4.32 41.78
CA ASP A 383 -9.53 5.19 42.51
C ASP A 383 -9.03 5.51 43.93
N PHE A 384 -9.73 6.39 44.64
CA PHE A 384 -9.36 6.82 45.98
C PHE A 384 -9.33 5.69 47.03
N THR A 385 -10.04 4.57 46.80
CA THR A 385 -10.02 3.41 47.71
C THR A 385 -8.70 2.65 47.58
N GLU A 386 -8.19 2.52 46.36
CA GLU A 386 -6.92 1.83 46.07
C GLU A 386 -5.68 2.65 46.42
N THR A 387 -5.83 3.98 46.52
CA THR A 387 -4.70 4.90 46.73
C THR A 387 -4.47 5.30 48.19
N GLN A 388 -5.15 4.68 49.14
CA GLN A 388 -4.97 4.97 50.57
C GLN A 388 -3.55 4.67 51.08
N GLY A 389 -2.88 3.68 50.50
CA GLY A 389 -1.49 3.32 50.81
C GLY A 389 -0.43 4.13 50.07
N PHE A 390 -0.83 5.06 49.19
CA PHE A 390 0.10 5.88 48.43
C PHE A 390 0.62 7.04 49.29
N SER A 391 1.71 7.68 48.87
CA SER A 391 2.30 8.82 49.56
C SER A 391 2.08 10.13 48.79
N GLY A 392 2.22 11.26 49.49
CA GLY A 392 2.17 12.59 48.89
C GLY A 392 0.84 12.91 48.19
N THR A 393 0.92 13.58 47.04
CA THR A 393 -0.26 14.08 46.31
C THR A 393 -1.08 13.00 45.60
N ASN A 394 -0.70 11.73 45.73
CA ASN A 394 -1.42 10.62 45.11
C ASN A 394 -2.26 9.85 46.14
N LYS A 395 -2.12 10.14 47.44
CA LYS A 395 -2.84 9.44 48.50
C LYS A 395 -4.31 9.85 48.51
N GLY A 396 -5.22 8.87 48.45
CA GLY A 396 -6.66 9.09 48.51
C GLY A 396 -7.24 9.82 47.30
N GLU A 397 -6.55 9.74 46.17
CA GLU A 397 -6.89 10.39 44.91
C GLU A 397 -7.33 9.38 43.85
N TYR A 398 -8.12 9.85 42.88
CA TYR A 398 -8.28 9.16 41.60
C TYR A 398 -7.05 9.43 40.74
N LEU A 399 -6.43 8.40 40.18
CA LEU A 399 -5.23 8.54 39.36
C LEU A 399 -5.55 8.24 37.89
N LEU A 400 -5.44 9.28 37.06
CA LEU A 400 -5.52 9.17 35.61
C LEU A 400 -4.20 8.65 35.06
N VAL A 401 -4.25 7.56 34.29
CA VAL A 401 -3.12 7.06 33.49
C VAL A 401 -3.24 7.62 32.07
N HIS A 402 -2.19 8.27 31.59
CA HIS A 402 -2.19 8.87 30.25
C HIS A 402 -0.79 8.99 29.64
N ALA A 403 -0.74 9.29 28.34
CA ALA A 403 0.49 9.55 27.59
C ALA A 403 0.56 11.04 27.20
N PRO A 404 1.18 11.94 27.99
CA PRO A 404 1.07 13.40 27.87
C PRO A 404 1.60 14.05 26.58
N GLY A 405 2.29 13.33 25.71
CA GLY A 405 2.88 13.89 24.49
C GLY A 405 4.40 13.69 24.37
N THR A 406 4.97 14.22 23.29
CA THR A 406 6.37 14.03 22.90
C THR A 406 7.40 14.65 23.85
N SER A 407 7.01 15.65 24.64
CA SER A 407 7.89 16.32 25.61
C SER A 407 8.01 15.59 26.95
N ALA A 408 7.22 14.53 27.17
CA ALA A 408 7.20 13.83 28.44
C ALA A 408 8.21 12.67 28.50
N SER A 409 9.02 12.67 29.56
CA SER A 409 9.84 11.54 29.98
C SER A 409 9.57 11.24 31.46
N PRO A 410 9.16 10.02 31.85
CA PRO A 410 8.72 8.92 30.97
C PRO A 410 7.48 9.26 30.13
N ALA A 411 7.26 8.51 29.04
CA ALA A 411 6.19 8.77 28.07
C ALA A 411 4.78 8.49 28.61
N ILE A 412 4.68 7.64 29.64
CA ILE A 412 3.43 7.38 30.38
C ILE A 412 3.56 7.97 31.77
N LYS A 413 2.52 8.69 32.20
CA LYS A 413 2.45 9.30 33.53
C LYS A 413 1.12 8.97 34.20
N ILE A 414 1.12 9.08 35.52
CA ILE A 414 -0.11 9.22 36.31
C ILE A 414 -0.27 10.67 36.75
N MET A 415 -1.51 11.12 36.87
CA MET A 415 -1.85 12.41 37.44
C MET A 415 -3.09 12.26 38.33
N PRO A 416 -3.11 12.86 39.54
CA PRO A 416 -4.34 13.03 40.30
C PRO A 416 -5.41 13.69 39.43
N LEU A 417 -6.63 13.14 39.42
CA LEU A 417 -7.74 13.67 38.65
C LEU A 417 -8.03 15.14 39.03
N SER A 418 -7.89 15.45 40.33
CA SER A 418 -7.95 16.81 40.86
C SER A 418 -7.01 17.77 40.13
N LYS A 419 -5.76 17.36 39.89
CA LYS A 419 -4.77 18.16 39.15
C LYS A 419 -5.07 18.21 37.66
N TRP A 420 -5.54 17.11 37.08
CA TRP A 420 -5.92 17.03 35.67
C TRP A 420 -7.01 18.05 35.32
N GLU A 421 -8.03 18.17 36.16
CA GLU A 421 -9.09 19.17 35.99
C GLU A 421 -8.63 20.60 36.31
N PHE A 422 -7.70 20.76 37.27
CA PHE A 422 -7.26 22.06 37.76
C PHE A 422 -6.23 22.77 36.87
N ILE A 423 -5.43 22.04 36.08
CA ILE A 423 -4.55 22.64 35.04
C ILE A 423 -5.37 23.51 34.06
N HIS A 424 -6.69 23.30 34.00
CA HIS A 424 -7.62 24.03 33.15
C HIS A 424 -8.53 24.99 33.90
N LYS A 425 -8.35 25.17 35.22
CA LYS A 425 -9.14 26.09 36.04
C LYS A 425 -8.89 27.55 35.63
N GLY A 426 -9.94 28.24 35.21
CA GLY A 426 -9.88 29.64 34.75
C GLY A 426 -9.61 29.80 33.25
N ASN A 427 -9.37 28.71 32.52
CA ASN A 427 -9.27 28.74 31.06
C ASN A 427 -10.67 28.57 30.44
N GLN A 428 -11.25 29.66 29.91
CA GLN A 428 -12.58 29.64 29.26
C GLN A 428 -12.64 28.69 28.05
N GLU A 429 -11.48 28.31 27.50
CA GLU A 429 -11.30 27.56 26.26
C GLU A 429 -11.11 26.04 26.49
N TYR A 430 -10.86 25.61 27.73
CA TYR A 430 -10.75 24.20 28.15
C TYR A 430 -11.96 23.74 28.99
N SER A 431 -13.08 24.42 28.79
CA SER A 431 -14.25 24.35 29.65
C SER A 431 -15.13 23.11 29.44
N ASN A 432 -14.66 22.04 28.79
CA ASN A 432 -15.47 20.83 28.57
C ASN A 432 -14.63 19.55 28.72
N PHE A 433 -14.98 18.71 29.70
CA PHE A 433 -14.45 17.36 29.90
C PHE A 433 -15.52 16.36 29.51
N VAL A 434 -15.14 15.28 28.83
CA VAL A 434 -16.06 14.16 28.58
C VAL A 434 -15.58 12.95 29.33
N TYR A 435 -16.46 12.41 30.16
CA TYR A 435 -16.24 11.13 30.83
C TYR A 435 -17.09 10.03 30.19
N LEU A 436 -16.46 8.88 29.97
CA LEU A 436 -17.07 7.73 29.29
C LEU A 436 -16.87 6.45 30.12
N ARG A 437 -17.93 5.65 30.24
CA ARG A 437 -17.95 4.48 31.14
C ARG A 437 -18.47 3.32 30.36
N TYR A 438 -17.73 2.23 30.47
CA TYR A 438 -18.14 0.98 29.89
C TYR A 438 -19.17 0.31 30.81
N LYS A 439 -20.46 0.45 30.47
CA LYS A 439 -21.59 0.03 31.32
C LYS A 439 -21.96 -1.45 31.15
N LYS A 440 -21.46 -2.15 30.14
CA LYS A 440 -21.80 -3.56 29.89
C LYS A 440 -21.18 -4.52 30.91
N ASP A 441 -19.94 -4.24 31.34
CA ASP A 441 -19.23 -5.06 32.33
C ASP A 441 -18.31 -4.16 33.16
N LYS A 442 -18.70 -3.86 34.41
CA LYS A 442 -17.90 -3.08 35.38
C LYS A 442 -16.56 -3.76 35.66
N GLY A 443 -16.52 -5.10 35.65
CA GLY A 443 -15.28 -5.86 35.80
C GLY A 443 -14.32 -5.69 34.63
N ALA A 444 -14.83 -5.61 33.40
CA ALA A 444 -14.01 -5.30 32.24
C ALA A 444 -13.39 -3.90 32.35
N ALA A 445 -14.15 -2.89 32.75
CA ALA A 445 -13.62 -1.55 32.98
C ALA A 445 -12.49 -1.55 34.03
N PHE A 446 -12.65 -2.32 35.11
CA PHE A 446 -11.65 -2.43 36.17
C PHE A 446 -10.39 -3.17 35.70
N ARG A 447 -10.54 -4.24 34.91
CA ARG A 447 -9.40 -4.94 34.28
C ARG A 447 -8.65 -4.01 33.32
N ALA A 448 -9.36 -3.19 32.54
CA ALA A 448 -8.73 -2.21 31.66
C ALA A 448 -7.90 -1.19 32.45
N ALA A 449 -8.43 -0.66 33.54
CA ALA A 449 -7.72 0.26 34.42
C ALA A 449 -6.49 -0.35 35.09
N ASP A 450 -6.60 -1.59 35.60
CA ASP A 450 -5.45 -2.29 36.17
C ASP A 450 -4.39 -2.57 35.11
N TYR A 451 -4.79 -2.88 33.88
CA TYR A 451 -3.86 -3.01 32.77
C TYR A 451 -3.18 -1.68 32.45
N ALA A 452 -3.92 -0.58 32.39
CA ALA A 452 -3.36 0.76 32.19
C ALA A 452 -2.28 1.09 33.24
N TYR A 453 -2.57 0.82 34.51
CA TYR A 453 -1.65 1.10 35.61
C TYR A 453 -0.44 0.14 35.62
N ASN A 454 -0.68 -1.18 35.59
CA ASN A 454 0.37 -2.19 35.77
C ASN A 454 1.18 -2.43 34.50
N HIS A 455 0.55 -2.38 33.33
CA HIS A 455 1.23 -2.64 32.06
C HIS A 455 1.88 -1.37 31.49
N PHE A 456 1.14 -0.26 31.39
CA PHE A 456 1.67 0.97 30.79
C PHE A 456 2.44 1.82 31.80
N TYR A 457 1.83 2.22 32.92
CA TYR A 457 2.48 3.16 33.84
C TYR A 457 3.69 2.56 34.56
N GLN A 458 3.57 1.36 35.17
CA GLN A 458 4.70 0.74 35.87
C GLN A 458 5.88 0.40 34.92
N ASN A 459 5.63 0.19 33.63
CA ASN A 459 6.67 0.05 32.61
C ASN A 459 6.93 1.35 31.82
N GLY A 460 6.48 2.50 32.31
CA GLY A 460 6.41 3.75 31.54
C GLY A 460 7.74 4.24 30.97
N SER A 461 8.87 3.85 31.58
CA SER A 461 10.22 4.15 31.09
C SER A 461 10.60 3.41 29.79
N LYS A 462 9.95 2.28 29.49
CA LYS A 462 10.15 1.54 28.24
C LYS A 462 9.39 2.16 27.08
N TYR A 463 8.32 2.90 27.37
CA TYR A 463 7.46 3.49 26.36
C TYR A 463 8.03 4.79 25.78
N ARG A 464 7.75 5.03 24.50
CA ARG A 464 8.01 6.29 23.80
C ARG A 464 6.70 6.82 23.20
N TYR A 465 6.52 8.14 23.26
CA TYR A 465 5.38 8.78 22.60
C TYR A 465 5.66 8.87 21.09
N ASP A 466 4.90 8.12 20.28
CA ASP A 466 5.08 8.07 18.83
C ASP A 466 3.76 7.65 18.17
N ILE A 467 3.04 8.61 17.57
CA ILE A 467 1.75 8.38 16.90
C ILE A 467 1.95 7.73 15.52
N PHE A 468 3.01 8.11 14.80
CA PHE A 468 3.17 7.81 13.37
C PHE A 468 4.09 6.60 13.09
N GLY A 469 4.90 6.21 14.07
CA GLY A 469 5.77 5.05 14.00
C GLY A 469 5.16 3.78 14.59
N THR A 470 3.84 3.76 14.84
CA THR A 470 3.11 2.62 15.40
C THR A 470 1.68 2.52 14.87
N SER A 471 1.01 1.38 15.07
CA SER A 471 -0.42 1.18 14.81
C SER A 471 -1.21 1.19 16.13
N ALA A 472 -2.46 1.63 16.10
CA ALA A 472 -3.39 1.48 17.22
C ALA A 472 -3.57 0.02 17.64
N LYS A 473 -3.37 -0.92 16.71
CA LYS A 473 -3.55 -2.35 16.97
C LYS A 473 -2.30 -3.05 17.50
N SER A 474 -1.11 -2.46 17.40
CA SER A 474 0.12 -3.10 17.85
C SER A 474 0.35 -2.85 19.34
N ASN A 475 0.61 -3.91 20.10
CA ASN A 475 1.07 -3.79 21.49
C ASN A 475 2.59 -3.73 21.51
N ASP A 476 3.13 -2.54 21.24
CA ASP A 476 4.56 -2.24 21.20
C ASP A 476 4.90 -1.09 22.16
N TYR A 477 6.20 -0.83 22.37
CA TYR A 477 6.67 0.24 23.25
C TYR A 477 6.50 1.66 22.67
N LYS A 478 5.74 1.82 21.58
CA LYS A 478 5.37 3.11 21.02
C LYS A 478 3.90 3.37 21.26
N THR A 479 3.58 4.48 21.90
CA THR A 479 2.22 4.74 22.35
C THR A 479 1.84 6.20 22.22
N TYR A 480 0.55 6.47 22.39
CA TYR A 480 -0.04 7.80 22.46
C TYR A 480 -1.33 7.72 23.27
N CYS A 481 -1.93 8.87 23.57
CA CYS A 481 -2.98 9.02 24.58
C CYS A 481 -4.16 8.04 24.39
N SER A 482 -4.72 7.97 23.19
CA SER A 482 -5.87 7.12 22.85
C SER A 482 -5.51 5.67 22.57
N LYS A 483 -4.30 5.38 22.05
CA LYS A 483 -3.81 3.99 21.91
C LYS A 483 -3.66 3.33 23.27
N LEU A 484 -3.12 4.02 24.26
CA LEU A 484 -3.01 3.49 25.63
C LEU A 484 -4.39 3.07 26.16
N VAL A 485 -5.39 3.94 26.02
CA VAL A 485 -6.76 3.66 26.48
C VAL A 485 -7.35 2.49 25.71
N TYR A 486 -7.27 2.50 24.38
CA TYR A 486 -7.81 1.43 23.54
C TYR A 486 -7.20 0.06 23.86
N LEU A 487 -5.87 -0.03 23.93
CA LEU A 487 -5.18 -1.27 24.26
C LEU A 487 -5.48 -1.75 25.68
N SER A 488 -5.71 -0.83 26.62
CA SER A 488 -6.13 -1.20 27.97
C SER A 488 -7.46 -1.95 27.97
N PHE A 489 -8.43 -1.54 27.15
CA PHE A 489 -9.69 -2.27 26.98
C PHE A 489 -9.51 -3.56 26.17
N ARG A 490 -8.84 -3.48 25.02
CA ARG A 490 -8.71 -4.63 24.12
C ARG A 490 -7.86 -5.75 24.72
N ASP A 491 -6.64 -5.43 25.14
CA ASP A 491 -5.66 -6.42 25.63
C ASP A 491 -5.84 -6.69 27.12
N GLY A 492 -6.20 -5.67 27.90
CA GLY A 492 -6.37 -5.80 29.35
C GLY A 492 -7.72 -6.37 29.77
N ALA A 493 -8.81 -5.98 29.09
CA ALA A 493 -10.16 -6.39 29.46
C ALA A 493 -10.81 -7.40 28.50
N GLY A 494 -10.20 -7.65 27.33
CA GLY A 494 -10.78 -8.47 26.26
C GLY A 494 -11.95 -7.78 25.55
N VAL A 495 -12.04 -6.45 25.62
CA VAL A 495 -13.13 -5.65 25.05
C VAL A 495 -12.59 -4.83 23.89
N ASP A 496 -12.97 -5.19 22.67
CA ASP A 496 -12.68 -4.37 21.49
C ASP A 496 -13.73 -3.26 21.35
N LEU A 497 -13.35 -2.03 21.69
CA LEU A 497 -14.19 -0.84 21.54
C LEU A 497 -14.35 -0.41 20.07
N PHE A 498 -13.51 -0.92 19.15
CA PHE A 498 -13.51 -0.60 17.73
C PHE A 498 -13.36 -1.87 16.87
N PRO A 499 -14.36 -2.78 16.84
CA PRO A 499 -14.27 -4.08 16.18
C PRO A 499 -14.37 -4.00 14.64
N VAL A 500 -13.82 -2.95 14.04
CA VAL A 500 -13.74 -2.76 12.59
C VAL A 500 -12.35 -3.15 12.07
N SER A 501 -12.33 -3.76 10.89
CA SER A 501 -11.07 -4.28 10.32
C SER A 501 -10.08 -3.16 9.97
N ASN A 502 -10.55 -1.97 9.63
CA ASN A 502 -9.76 -0.96 8.92
C ASN A 502 -9.58 0.35 9.73
N PHE A 503 -8.62 0.38 10.67
CA PHE A 503 -8.14 1.64 11.26
C PHE A 503 -6.69 1.49 11.73
N TYR A 504 -5.89 2.52 11.41
CA TYR A 504 -4.46 2.59 11.75
C TYR A 504 -4.21 3.35 13.07
N ILE A 505 -5.01 4.36 13.36
CA ILE A 505 -4.91 5.22 14.55
C ILE A 505 -6.29 5.27 15.22
N VAL A 506 -6.31 5.32 16.55
CA VAL A 506 -7.52 5.68 17.32
C VAL A 506 -7.33 7.11 17.77
N HIS A 507 -8.22 8.01 17.39
CA HIS A 507 -8.24 9.39 17.89
C HIS A 507 -9.07 9.47 19.18
N PRO A 508 -8.80 10.39 20.13
CA PRO A 508 -9.67 10.58 21.30
C PRO A 508 -11.16 10.77 20.94
N TYR A 509 -11.47 11.42 19.82
CA TYR A 509 -12.84 11.55 19.32
C TYR A 509 -13.54 10.22 19.04
N ASP A 510 -12.79 9.18 18.65
CA ASP A 510 -13.39 7.92 18.21
C ASP A 510 -14.21 7.28 19.33
N PHE A 511 -13.82 7.45 20.59
CA PHE A 511 -14.57 6.97 21.75
C PHE A 511 -15.96 7.61 21.92
N LEU A 512 -16.21 8.76 21.30
CA LEU A 512 -17.50 9.45 21.31
C LEU A 512 -18.42 9.04 20.16
N ARG A 513 -17.96 8.18 19.26
CA ARG A 513 -18.74 7.80 18.07
C ARG A 513 -19.88 6.83 18.42
N PRO A 514 -20.92 6.74 17.57
CA PRO A 514 -22.05 5.84 17.80
C PRO A 514 -21.65 4.37 18.01
N MET A 515 -20.55 3.91 17.40
CA MET A 515 -20.12 2.51 17.51
C MET A 515 -19.64 2.14 18.92
N PRO A 516 -18.63 2.78 19.54
CA PRO A 516 -18.30 2.54 20.95
C PRO A 516 -19.49 2.69 21.89
N ILE A 517 -20.37 3.65 21.59
CA ILE A 517 -21.62 3.84 22.33
C ILE A 517 -22.52 2.61 22.23
N ALA A 518 -22.84 2.12 21.04
CA ALA A 518 -23.57 0.87 20.84
C ALA A 518 -22.88 -0.34 21.51
N LEU A 519 -21.55 -0.31 21.60
CA LEU A 519 -20.75 -1.33 22.26
C LEU A 519 -20.73 -1.24 23.78
N GLY A 520 -21.34 -0.21 24.37
CA GLY A 520 -21.53 -0.10 25.83
C GLY A 520 -20.77 1.04 26.48
N LEU A 521 -20.03 1.84 25.72
CA LEU A 521 -19.32 3.01 26.23
C LEU A 521 -20.28 4.21 26.27
N ARG A 522 -20.78 4.56 27.45
CA ARG A 522 -21.75 5.65 27.60
C ARG A 522 -21.04 6.95 27.96
N PRO A 523 -21.28 8.08 27.27
CA PRO A 523 -20.94 9.39 27.80
C PRO A 523 -21.92 9.76 28.90
N TYR A 524 -21.44 10.36 29.98
CA TYR A 524 -22.29 10.68 31.13
C TYR A 524 -21.93 11.99 31.84
N PHE A 525 -20.74 12.55 31.65
CA PHE A 525 -20.44 13.90 32.12
C PHE A 525 -19.88 14.75 30.99
N TYR A 526 -20.48 15.94 30.85
CA TYR A 526 -19.98 17.05 30.05
C TYR A 526 -20.02 18.31 30.93
N GLY A 527 -18.85 18.84 31.30
CA GLY A 527 -18.80 19.98 32.21
C GLY A 527 -17.50 20.76 32.20
N LYS A 528 -17.51 21.93 32.87
CA LYS A 528 -16.38 22.85 32.96
C LYS A 528 -15.30 22.34 33.92
N GLY A 529 -14.06 22.24 33.43
CA GLY A 529 -12.91 21.94 34.27
C GLY A 529 -12.79 22.90 35.44
N GLY A 530 -12.57 22.36 36.63
CA GLY A 530 -12.41 23.14 37.86
C GLY A 530 -13.68 23.34 38.70
N MET A 531 -14.80 22.70 38.39
CA MET A 531 -15.97 22.66 39.30
C MET A 531 -15.81 21.59 40.38
N TRP A 532 -14.80 21.78 41.25
CA TRP A 532 -14.71 21.08 42.53
C TRP A 532 -15.76 21.59 43.54
N TRP A 533 -16.33 22.77 43.27
CA TRP A 533 -17.26 23.47 44.13
C TRP A 533 -18.17 24.38 43.30
N SER A 534 -19.32 23.87 42.87
CA SER A 534 -20.47 24.76 42.61
C SER A 534 -21.75 23.99 42.84
N PHE A 535 -22.15 23.96 44.11
CA PHE A 535 -23.56 24.14 44.43
C PHE A 535 -23.93 25.56 44.01
N SER A 536 -24.90 25.66 43.11
CA SER A 536 -25.85 26.75 43.07
C SER A 536 -27.18 26.15 42.64
#